data_AF-X0Z5Q3-F1
#
_entry.id   AF-X0Z5Q3-F1
#
_cell.length_a   1.000
_cell.length_b   1.000
_cell.length_c   1.000
_cell.angle_alpha   90.00
_cell.angle_beta   90.00
_cell.angle_gamma   90.00
#
_symmetry.space_group_name_H-M   'P 1'
#
loop_
_entity.id
_entity.type
_entity.pdbx_description
1 polymer ?
#
loop_
_entity_poly.entity_id
_entity_poly.type
_entity_poly.pdbx_seq_one_letter_code
_entity_poly.pdbx_strand_id
1 'polypeptide(L)'
;MVNPTGLDEAMGRVLGLDPAAAARPGRAGKVEKAVDHPVISGVPLAALPALGPYGYKTAGSAKVVAKVGDRPVIVTNQAGRARAVTLNLGRGAELIWPMRRDQILQPRLPAWERQWSLILKAVVWAARKDGLTSMTASAPARIARDGLGAARLKVTVTLPSVLIKPIGKSKITATFRDAGLTGPKAETKEFPLRGGKQEFELPIPAGLSAGQIEADAVLTTAGKV
;
A
#
# COMPACT_ATOMS: atom_id res chain seq x y z
N MET A 1 0.52 20.77 12.23
CA MET A 1 1.06 20.43 10.90
C MET A 1 2.57 20.50 11.03
N VAL A 2 3.28 19.37 10.98
CA VAL A 2 4.75 19.43 10.87
C VAL A 2 5.06 19.35 9.39
N ASN A 3 4.91 20.50 8.73
CA ASN A 3 5.51 20.70 7.42
C ASN A 3 7.03 20.63 7.64
N PRO A 4 7.81 19.90 6.84
CA PRO A 4 9.27 19.98 6.90
C PRO A 4 9.77 21.33 6.35
N THR A 5 9.15 22.43 6.74
CA THR A 5 9.64 23.79 6.56
C THR A 5 10.35 24.16 7.84
N GLY A 6 11.64 24.52 7.75
CA GLY A 6 12.51 24.66 8.91
C GLY A 6 13.28 23.38 9.26
N LEU A 7 13.51 22.50 8.28
CA LEU A 7 14.53 21.47 8.45
C LEU A 7 15.89 22.15 8.56
N ASP A 8 16.67 21.77 9.55
CA ASP A 8 18.11 22.05 9.51
C ASP A 8 18.77 21.24 8.38
N GLU A 9 20.02 21.58 8.06
CA GLU A 9 20.78 20.90 7.01
C GLU A 9 20.98 19.40 7.28
N ALA A 10 21.11 19.00 8.55
CA ALA A 10 21.33 17.61 8.92
C ALA A 10 20.06 16.78 8.63
N MET A 11 18.89 17.30 8.99
CA MET A 11 17.60 16.70 8.73
C MET A 11 17.29 16.68 7.23
N GLY A 12 17.58 17.78 6.52
CA GLY A 12 17.47 17.84 5.05
C GLY A 12 18.31 16.76 4.38
N ARG A 13 19.55 16.58 4.82
CA ARG A 13 20.45 15.52 4.32
C ARG A 13 19.92 14.11 4.61
N VAL A 14 19.37 13.85 5.79
CA VAL A 14 18.81 12.54 6.15
C VAL A 14 17.54 12.24 5.36
N LEU A 15 16.63 13.21 5.24
CA LEU A 15 15.37 13.05 4.51
C LEU A 15 15.54 13.11 2.99
N GLY A 16 16.68 13.62 2.51
CA GLY A 16 16.94 13.81 1.09
C GLY A 16 16.11 14.96 0.50
N LEU A 17 15.91 16.00 1.31
CA LEU A 17 15.10 17.17 0.99
C LEU A 17 15.98 18.41 0.99
N ASP A 18 15.71 19.34 0.08
CA ASP A 18 16.33 20.65 0.05
C ASP A 18 15.68 21.54 1.12
N PRO A 19 16.37 21.87 2.23
CA PRO A 19 15.80 22.66 3.32
C PRO A 19 15.51 24.12 2.91
N ALA A 20 16.15 24.61 1.84
CA ALA A 20 15.98 25.97 1.34
C ALA A 20 14.84 26.10 0.32
N ALA A 21 14.30 24.98 -0.17
CA ALA A 21 13.25 25.01 -1.18
C ALA A 21 11.90 25.44 -0.58
N ALA A 22 11.29 26.46 -1.18
CA ALA A 22 9.97 26.92 -0.77
C ALA A 22 8.89 25.86 -1.04
N ALA A 23 8.12 25.51 -0.01
CA ALA A 23 7.01 24.59 -0.14
C ALA A 23 5.77 25.29 -0.72
N ARG A 24 5.09 24.66 -1.69
CA ARG A 24 3.86 25.19 -2.30
C ARG A 24 2.72 24.18 -2.22
N PRO A 25 1.49 24.58 -1.85
CA PRO A 25 0.34 23.68 -1.84
C PRO A 25 0.12 22.97 -3.17
N GLY A 26 -0.26 21.70 -3.09
CA GLY A 26 -0.56 20.86 -4.24
C GLY A 26 -2.01 20.98 -4.72
N ARG A 27 -2.22 20.85 -6.04
CA ARG A 27 -3.53 20.49 -6.59
C ARG A 27 -3.75 19.00 -6.35
N ALA A 28 -4.96 18.65 -5.92
CA ALA A 28 -5.33 17.25 -5.73
C ALA A 28 -5.27 16.47 -7.05
N GLY A 29 -4.72 15.25 -7.01
CA GLY A 29 -4.64 14.36 -8.16
C GLY A 29 -4.42 12.91 -7.75
N LYS A 30 -4.34 12.02 -8.74
CA LYS A 30 -4.13 10.59 -8.53
C LYS A 30 -2.66 10.28 -8.30
N VAL A 31 -2.40 9.35 -7.37
CA VAL A 31 -1.04 8.92 -7.04
C VAL A 31 -0.55 7.95 -8.11
N GLU A 32 0.60 8.26 -8.68
CA GLU A 32 1.25 7.51 -9.74
C GLU A 32 2.56 6.92 -9.22
N LYS A 33 2.85 5.68 -9.64
CA LYS A 33 4.15 5.05 -9.40
C LYS A 33 5.22 5.73 -10.26
N ALA A 34 6.30 6.19 -9.63
CA ALA A 34 7.45 6.74 -10.35
C ALA A 34 8.53 5.67 -10.58
N VAL A 35 8.79 4.81 -9.59
CA VAL A 35 9.73 3.67 -9.72
C VAL A 35 9.27 2.52 -8.82
N ASP A 36 9.61 1.27 -9.19
CA ASP A 36 9.41 0.12 -8.32
C ASP A 36 10.27 0.21 -7.05
N HIS A 37 9.65 0.02 -5.89
CA HIS A 37 10.34 0.10 -4.60
C HIS A 37 9.63 -0.75 -3.52
N PRO A 38 10.35 -1.39 -2.58
CA PRO A 38 9.74 -2.20 -1.52
C PRO A 38 8.65 -1.48 -0.71
N VAL A 39 8.84 -0.18 -0.46
CA VAL A 39 7.89 0.68 0.28
C VAL A 39 6.49 0.71 -0.34
N ILE A 40 6.39 0.64 -1.67
CA ILE A 40 5.10 0.69 -2.38
C ILE A 40 4.69 -0.67 -2.97
N SER A 41 5.52 -1.70 -2.82
CA SER A 41 5.26 -3.02 -3.40
C SER A 41 3.95 -3.61 -2.86
N GLY A 42 3.04 -4.00 -3.75
CA GLY A 42 1.73 -4.54 -3.43
C GLY A 42 0.68 -3.51 -2.99
N VAL A 43 1.03 -2.23 -2.85
CA VAL A 43 0.07 -1.18 -2.52
C VAL A 43 -0.64 -0.69 -3.79
N PRO A 44 -1.98 -0.78 -3.88
CA PRO A 44 -2.72 -0.26 -5.03
C PRO A 44 -2.77 1.28 -5.01
N LEU A 45 -1.70 1.94 -5.47
CA LEU A 45 -1.59 3.42 -5.43
C LEU A 45 -2.77 4.13 -6.12
N ALA A 46 -3.30 3.57 -7.21
CA ALA A 46 -4.45 4.13 -7.93
C ALA A 46 -5.74 4.16 -7.09
N ALA A 47 -5.82 3.30 -6.07
CA ALA A 47 -6.94 3.18 -5.15
C ALA A 47 -6.78 4.06 -3.89
N LEU A 48 -5.69 4.84 -3.79
CA LEU A 48 -5.59 5.93 -2.82
C LEU A 48 -6.56 7.06 -3.17
N PRO A 49 -7.02 7.83 -2.17
CA PRO A 49 -7.79 9.05 -2.41
C PRO A 49 -6.93 10.05 -3.21
N ALA A 50 -7.59 11.00 -3.88
CA ALA A 50 -6.85 12.07 -4.55
C ALA A 50 -6.07 12.88 -3.50
N LEU A 51 -4.78 13.11 -3.75
CA LEU A 51 -3.88 13.79 -2.82
C LEU A 51 -3.41 15.11 -3.43
N GLY A 52 -3.35 16.16 -2.62
CA GLY A 52 -2.73 17.44 -2.96
C GLY A 52 -1.39 17.62 -2.26
N PRO A 53 -0.35 16.85 -2.62
CA PRO A 53 0.94 16.89 -1.93
C PRO A 53 1.58 18.27 -2.02
N TYR A 54 2.16 18.75 -0.92
CA TYR A 54 2.99 19.96 -0.96
C TYR A 54 4.19 19.74 -1.89
N GLY A 55 4.50 20.71 -2.73
CA GLY A 55 5.75 20.70 -3.48
C GLY A 55 6.92 20.85 -2.52
N TYR A 56 7.91 19.98 -2.64
CA TYR A 56 9.24 20.12 -2.05
C TYR A 56 10.26 19.64 -3.07
N LYS A 57 11.51 20.08 -2.92
CA LYS A 57 12.60 19.68 -3.82
C LYS A 57 13.43 18.60 -3.13
N THR A 58 13.72 17.53 -3.87
CA THR A 58 14.61 16.46 -3.42
C THR A 58 16.06 16.89 -3.54
N ALA A 59 16.93 16.37 -2.68
CA ALA A 59 18.37 16.62 -2.68
C ALA A 59 19.17 15.31 -2.55
N GLY A 60 20.44 15.35 -2.94
CA GLY A 60 21.36 14.22 -2.78
C GLY A 60 20.91 12.97 -3.55
N SER A 61 20.92 11.82 -2.86
CA SER A 61 20.58 10.50 -3.41
C SER A 61 19.09 10.12 -3.27
N ALA A 62 18.23 11.09 -2.95
CA ALA A 62 16.81 10.87 -2.79
C ALA A 62 16.15 10.34 -4.06
N LYS A 63 15.22 9.40 -3.91
CA LYS A 63 14.46 8.77 -4.99
C LYS A 63 12.97 9.04 -4.81
N VAL A 64 12.34 9.63 -5.81
CA VAL A 64 10.88 9.75 -5.88
C VAL A 64 10.31 8.41 -6.30
N VAL A 65 9.53 7.80 -5.40
CA VAL A 65 8.92 6.48 -5.58
C VAL A 65 7.48 6.60 -6.06
N ALA A 66 6.76 7.63 -5.63
CA ALA A 66 5.42 7.94 -6.10
C ALA A 66 5.19 9.46 -6.16
N LYS A 67 4.33 9.90 -7.07
CA LYS A 67 4.08 11.33 -7.36
C LYS A 67 2.62 11.62 -7.70
N VAL A 68 2.25 12.91 -7.69
CA VAL A 68 1.02 13.45 -8.29
C VAL A 68 1.44 14.55 -9.25
N GLY A 69 1.30 14.32 -10.55
CA GLY A 69 1.94 15.18 -11.56
C GLY A 69 3.46 15.23 -11.33
N ASP A 70 4.01 16.43 -11.16
CA ASP A 70 5.43 16.63 -10.89
C ASP A 70 5.78 16.69 -9.39
N ARG A 71 4.81 16.49 -8.50
CA ARG A 71 5.01 16.64 -7.05
C ARG A 71 5.30 15.29 -6.38
N PRO A 72 6.41 15.17 -5.62
CA PRO A 72 6.71 13.93 -4.90
C PRO A 72 5.70 13.66 -3.77
N VAL A 73 5.18 12.43 -3.74
CA VAL A 73 4.30 11.92 -2.68
C VAL A 73 5.07 11.03 -1.72
N ILE A 74 5.87 10.10 -2.27
CA ILE A 74 6.69 9.17 -1.50
C ILE A 74 8.12 9.32 -2.00
N VAL A 75 9.02 9.67 -1.08
CA VAL A 75 10.46 9.77 -1.36
C VAL A 75 11.23 8.88 -0.41
N THR A 76 12.21 8.16 -0.92
CA THR A 76 13.16 7.41 -0.09
C THR A 76 14.55 8.02 -0.21
N ASN A 77 15.29 8.01 0.88
CA ASN A 77 16.67 8.45 0.90
C ASN A 77 17.53 7.47 1.70
N GLN A 78 18.79 7.32 1.27
CA GLN A 78 19.79 6.52 1.99
C GLN A 78 21.06 7.36 2.13
N ALA A 79 21.36 7.73 3.38
CA ALA A 79 22.53 8.50 3.77
C ALA A 79 23.42 7.63 4.68
N GLY A 80 24.44 7.00 4.10
CA GLY A 80 25.30 6.04 4.80
C GLY A 80 24.49 4.85 5.34
N ARG A 81 24.44 4.70 6.66
CA ARG A 81 23.65 3.66 7.34
C ARG A 81 22.18 4.05 7.55
N ALA A 82 21.85 5.34 7.49
CA ALA A 82 20.47 5.81 7.68
C ALA A 82 19.63 5.58 6.41
N ARG A 83 18.37 5.20 6.62
CA ARG A 83 17.33 5.15 5.60
C ARG A 83 16.15 5.99 6.07
N ALA A 84 15.63 6.83 5.20
CA ALA A 84 14.48 7.68 5.47
C ALA A 84 13.42 7.51 4.40
N VAL A 85 12.15 7.63 4.81
CA VAL A 85 11.00 7.68 3.91
C VAL A 85 10.19 8.91 4.27
N THR A 86 9.99 9.77 3.28
CA THR A 86 9.13 10.96 3.39
C THR A 86 7.78 10.64 2.77
N LEU A 87 6.71 10.78 3.55
CA LEU A 87 5.33 10.53 3.15
C LEU A 87 4.55 11.84 3.14
N ASN A 88 4.13 12.28 1.95
CA ASN A 88 3.34 13.50 1.73
C ASN A 88 1.90 13.13 1.36
N LEU A 89 1.21 12.50 2.31
CA LEU A 89 -0.06 11.80 2.07
C LEU A 89 -1.32 12.62 2.40
N GLY A 90 -1.21 13.84 2.94
CA GLY A 90 -2.39 14.62 3.36
C GLY A 90 -2.14 15.55 4.55
N ARG A 91 -3.21 16.05 5.18
CA ARG A 91 -3.14 17.00 6.31
C ARG A 91 -3.60 16.36 7.63
N GLY A 92 -2.81 16.51 8.68
CA GLY A 92 -3.27 16.35 10.08
C GLY A 92 -3.74 14.95 10.48
N ALA A 93 -4.74 14.88 11.36
CA ALA A 93 -5.28 13.64 11.94
C ALA A 93 -5.88 12.68 10.90
N GLU A 94 -6.17 13.14 9.69
CA GLU A 94 -6.67 12.33 8.57
C GLU A 94 -5.69 11.21 8.14
N LEU A 95 -4.41 11.32 8.54
CA LEU A 95 -3.35 10.37 8.20
C LEU A 95 -3.14 9.25 9.22
N ILE A 96 -3.67 9.41 10.44
CA ILE A 96 -3.27 8.56 11.58
C ILE A 96 -4.44 8.17 12.48
N TRP A 97 -5.55 8.91 12.43
CA TRP A 97 -6.72 8.62 13.25
C TRP A 97 -7.82 7.92 12.43
N PRO A 98 -8.45 6.86 12.95
CA PRO A 98 -9.78 6.52 12.48
C PRO A 98 -10.66 7.76 12.72
N MET A 99 -11.18 8.36 11.65
CA MET A 99 -12.07 9.52 11.75
C MET A 99 -13.25 9.18 12.67
N ARG A 100 -13.84 10.21 13.28
CA ARG A 100 -14.95 10.07 14.21
C ARG A 100 -16.13 9.33 13.54
N ARG A 101 -16.84 8.56 14.37
CA ARG A 101 -17.84 7.55 14.01
C ARG A 101 -19.03 8.09 13.20
N ASP A 102 -19.27 9.39 13.31
CA ASP A 102 -20.31 10.19 12.66
C ASP A 102 -20.03 10.49 11.17
N GLN A 103 -18.80 10.28 10.68
CA GLN A 103 -18.44 10.39 9.24
C GLN A 103 -18.36 9.02 8.52
N ILE A 104 -18.71 7.93 9.20
CA ILE A 104 -18.50 6.53 8.77
C ILE A 104 -19.45 6.06 7.65
N LEU A 105 -20.50 6.80 7.30
CA LEU A 105 -21.43 6.39 6.25
C LEU A 105 -20.90 6.57 4.81
N GLN A 106 -19.65 7.02 4.62
CA GLN A 106 -18.94 6.78 3.37
C GLN A 106 -17.94 5.63 3.56
N PRO A 107 -18.05 4.51 2.81
CA PRO A 107 -17.20 3.33 2.93
C PRO A 107 -15.78 3.62 2.41
N ARG A 108 -15.01 4.40 3.17
CA ARG A 108 -13.61 4.78 2.89
C ARG A 108 -12.59 3.93 3.65
N LEU A 109 -13.05 2.88 4.35
CA LEU A 109 -12.21 1.88 5.03
C LEU A 109 -11.02 1.37 4.17
N PRO A 110 -11.15 1.17 2.85
CA PRO A 110 -10.03 0.66 2.05
C PRO A 110 -8.87 1.64 1.88
N ALA A 111 -9.13 2.94 1.92
CA ALA A 111 -8.08 3.96 1.75
C ALA A 111 -7.16 4.01 2.98
N TRP A 112 -7.75 3.88 4.18
CA TRP A 112 -7.04 3.90 5.44
C TRP A 112 -6.09 2.70 5.58
N GLU A 113 -6.56 1.48 5.27
CA GLU A 113 -5.72 0.28 5.29
C GLU A 113 -4.51 0.39 4.34
N ARG A 114 -4.69 1.00 3.16
CA ARG A 114 -3.61 1.24 2.20
C ARG A 114 -2.59 2.27 2.69
N GLN A 115 -3.06 3.36 3.30
CA GLN A 115 -2.19 4.36 3.92
C GLN A 115 -1.38 3.75 5.08
N TRP A 116 -2.00 2.93 5.92
CA TRP A 116 -1.29 2.19 6.98
C TRP A 116 -0.29 1.18 6.43
N SER A 117 -0.65 0.46 5.36
CA SER A 117 0.28 -0.45 4.70
C SER A 117 1.54 0.29 4.22
N LEU A 118 1.38 1.47 3.62
CA LEU A 118 2.51 2.33 3.23
C LEU A 118 3.35 2.77 4.43
N ILE A 119 2.73 3.21 5.52
CA ILE A 119 3.43 3.64 6.73
C ILE A 119 4.23 2.46 7.32
N LEU A 120 3.61 1.28 7.48
CA LEU A 120 4.27 0.11 8.04
C LEU A 120 5.42 -0.37 7.15
N LYS A 121 5.23 -0.41 5.83
CA LYS A 121 6.30 -0.74 4.87
C LYS A 121 7.44 0.29 4.91
N ALA A 122 7.12 1.57 5.04
CA ALA A 122 8.10 2.63 5.20
C ALA A 122 8.93 2.44 6.48
N VAL A 123 8.29 2.16 7.61
CA VAL A 123 8.95 1.87 8.90
C VAL A 123 9.86 0.64 8.79
N VAL A 124 9.35 -0.46 8.22
CA VAL A 124 10.12 -1.71 8.07
C VAL A 124 11.34 -1.51 7.17
N TRP A 125 11.18 -0.82 6.03
CA TRP A 125 12.28 -0.54 5.11
C TRP A 125 13.33 0.41 5.72
N ALA A 126 12.88 1.48 6.39
CA ALA A 126 13.75 2.42 7.09
C ALA A 126 14.54 1.75 8.22
N ALA A 127 13.90 0.82 8.94
CA ALA A 127 14.52 0.01 9.99
C ALA A 127 15.42 -1.13 9.45
N ARG A 128 15.59 -1.27 8.13
CA ARG A 128 16.35 -2.37 7.49
C ARG A 128 15.81 -3.76 7.83
N LYS A 129 14.50 -3.86 8.08
CA LYS A 129 13.76 -5.10 8.35
C LYS A 129 13.01 -5.62 7.13
N ASP A 130 13.30 -5.07 5.96
CA ASP A 130 12.74 -5.40 4.65
C ASP A 130 12.96 -6.87 4.21
N GLY A 131 13.77 -7.64 4.94
CA GLY A 131 13.92 -9.10 4.78
C GLY A 131 12.85 -9.97 5.44
N LEU A 132 11.82 -9.37 6.06
CA LEU A 132 10.61 -10.06 6.53
C LEU A 132 9.50 -9.83 5.50
N THR A 133 9.48 -10.64 4.45
CA THR A 133 8.61 -10.43 3.29
C THR A 133 7.16 -10.78 3.63
N SER A 134 6.30 -9.78 3.82
CA SER A 134 4.87 -9.93 3.60
C SER A 134 4.46 -9.10 2.39
N MET A 135 3.89 -9.75 1.38
CA MET A 135 3.38 -9.11 0.17
C MET A 135 1.87 -9.03 0.28
N THR A 136 1.38 -7.93 0.86
CA THR A 136 -0.05 -7.58 0.82
C THR A 136 -0.34 -6.98 -0.55
N ALA A 137 -1.21 -7.62 -1.35
CA ALA A 137 -1.66 -7.13 -2.65
C ALA A 137 -3.18 -6.92 -2.61
N SER A 138 -3.61 -5.75 -2.15
CA SER A 138 -5.03 -5.38 -2.14
C SER A 138 -5.45 -4.98 -3.56
N ALA A 139 -6.42 -5.67 -4.15
CA ALA A 139 -7.04 -5.29 -5.41
C ALA A 139 -8.53 -5.14 -5.15
N PRO A 140 -9.04 -3.90 -4.98
CA PRO A 140 -10.48 -3.71 -4.78
C PRO A 140 -11.23 -4.16 -6.03
N ALA A 141 -11.85 -5.33 -5.95
CA ALA A 141 -12.80 -5.80 -6.95
C ALA A 141 -14.20 -5.39 -6.51
N ARG A 142 -15.03 -4.87 -7.43
CA ARG A 142 -16.47 -4.77 -7.23
C ARG A 142 -17.10 -5.99 -7.85
N ILE A 143 -17.61 -6.88 -7.02
CA ILE A 143 -18.31 -8.07 -7.48
C ILE A 143 -19.80 -7.77 -7.39
N ALA A 144 -20.50 -7.71 -8.51
CA ALA A 144 -21.96 -7.69 -8.54
C ALA A 144 -22.43 -9.14 -8.54
N ARG A 145 -23.19 -9.53 -7.50
CA ARG A 145 -23.79 -10.85 -7.42
C ARG A 145 -25.23 -10.77 -7.95
N ASP A 146 -25.43 -11.22 -9.17
CA ASP A 146 -26.73 -11.65 -9.67
C ASP A 146 -27.08 -13.00 -9.02
N GLY A 147 -28.33 -13.19 -8.63
CA GLY A 147 -28.77 -14.18 -7.63
C GLY A 147 -28.52 -15.68 -7.92
N LEU A 148 -27.75 -16.05 -8.95
CA LEU A 148 -27.53 -17.44 -9.39
C LEU A 148 -26.07 -17.85 -9.62
N GLY A 149 -25.08 -16.96 -9.42
CA GLY A 149 -23.68 -17.26 -9.79
C GLY A 149 -22.73 -17.49 -8.61
N ALA A 150 -22.02 -18.62 -8.60
CA ALA A 150 -20.83 -18.85 -7.77
C ALA A 150 -19.65 -18.00 -8.28
N ALA A 151 -19.70 -16.69 -8.08
CA ALA A 151 -18.60 -15.80 -8.44
C ALA A 151 -17.33 -16.20 -7.66
N ARG A 152 -16.17 -16.12 -8.33
CA ARG A 152 -14.85 -16.46 -7.77
C ARG A 152 -13.90 -15.29 -7.92
N LEU A 153 -13.07 -15.06 -6.91
CA LEU A 153 -11.96 -14.11 -7.00
C LEU A 153 -10.76 -14.79 -7.66
N LYS A 154 -10.40 -14.33 -8.86
CA LYS A 154 -9.15 -14.74 -9.51
C LYS A 154 -8.01 -13.86 -9.02
N VAL A 155 -7.02 -14.47 -8.38
CA VAL A 155 -5.79 -13.80 -7.94
C VAL A 155 -4.61 -14.32 -8.74
N THR A 156 -3.84 -13.41 -9.32
CA THR A 156 -2.61 -13.75 -10.06
C THR A 156 -1.41 -13.27 -9.27
N VAL A 157 -0.49 -14.19 -8.97
CA VAL A 157 0.81 -13.90 -8.37
C VAL A 157 1.86 -14.04 -9.47
N THR A 158 2.64 -12.99 -9.71
CA THR A 158 3.76 -13.02 -10.65
C THR A 158 5.04 -12.73 -9.89
N LEU A 159 5.97 -13.69 -9.92
CA LEU A 159 7.25 -13.58 -9.25
C LEU A 159 8.39 -13.62 -10.29
N PRO A 160 9.54 -13.00 -10.00
CA PRO A 160 10.72 -13.13 -10.85
C PRO A 160 11.07 -14.61 -11.07
N SER A 161 11.53 -14.97 -12.26
CA SER A 161 11.95 -16.34 -12.60
C SER A 161 13.24 -16.78 -11.89
N VAL A 162 13.82 -15.91 -11.05
CA VAL A 162 15.03 -16.18 -10.27
C VAL A 162 14.72 -17.24 -9.21
N LEU A 163 15.77 -17.87 -8.66
CA LEU A 163 15.67 -19.00 -7.76
C LEU A 163 15.07 -18.62 -6.39
N ILE A 164 13.74 -18.63 -6.28
CA ILE A 164 13.02 -18.44 -5.02
C ILE A 164 13.11 -19.75 -4.22
N LYS A 165 13.75 -19.72 -3.04
CA LYS A 165 13.85 -20.86 -2.12
C LYS A 165 12.98 -20.62 -0.88
N PRO A 166 11.65 -20.80 -0.97
CA PRO A 166 10.81 -20.70 0.21
C PRO A 166 11.18 -21.83 1.18
N ILE A 167 11.21 -21.53 2.48
CA ILE A 167 11.53 -22.48 3.56
C ILE A 167 10.27 -23.29 3.96
N GLY A 168 9.15 -23.12 3.23
CA GLY A 168 7.91 -23.84 3.47
C GLY A 168 6.78 -23.48 2.50
N LYS A 169 5.55 -23.88 2.83
CA LYS A 169 4.36 -23.50 2.06
C LYS A 169 4.09 -22.01 2.21
N SER A 170 3.76 -21.37 1.09
CA SER A 170 3.19 -20.02 1.09
C SER A 170 1.67 -20.12 1.15
N LYS A 171 1.01 -19.04 1.59
CA LYS A 171 -0.45 -18.97 1.62
C LYS A 171 -0.94 -17.69 0.98
N ILE A 172 -2.04 -17.79 0.25
CA ILE A 172 -2.81 -16.64 -0.20
C ILE A 172 -4.12 -16.59 0.57
N THR A 173 -4.40 -15.46 1.19
CA THR A 173 -5.63 -15.23 1.95
C THR A 173 -6.43 -14.12 1.28
N ALA A 174 -7.63 -14.43 0.79
CA ALA A 174 -8.58 -13.42 0.31
C ALA A 174 -9.59 -13.10 1.41
N THR A 175 -9.64 -11.84 1.83
CA THR A 175 -10.61 -11.32 2.79
C THR A 175 -11.70 -10.57 2.04
N PHE A 176 -12.95 -10.99 2.22
CA PHE A 176 -14.14 -10.43 1.61
C PHE A 176 -14.90 -9.61 2.65
N ARG A 177 -15.36 -8.42 2.26
CA ARG A 177 -16.14 -7.49 3.07
C ARG A 177 -17.37 -7.06 2.29
N ASP A 178 -18.55 -7.21 2.89
CA ASP A 178 -19.76 -6.59 2.37
C ASP A 178 -20.08 -5.31 3.17
N ALA A 179 -21.02 -4.51 2.68
CA ALA A 179 -21.50 -3.33 3.39
C ALA A 179 -22.44 -3.67 4.56
N GLY A 180 -22.66 -4.97 4.84
CA GLY A 180 -23.58 -5.46 5.84
C GLY A 180 -22.98 -5.48 7.25
N LEU A 181 -23.75 -6.00 8.21
CA LEU A 181 -23.30 -6.22 9.59
C LEU A 181 -22.47 -7.51 9.74
N THR A 182 -22.38 -8.30 8.69
CA THR A 182 -21.55 -9.49 8.65
C THR A 182 -20.08 -9.11 8.65
N GLY A 183 -19.34 -9.55 9.65
CA GLY A 183 -17.90 -9.34 9.73
C GLY A 183 -17.15 -9.91 8.52
N PRO A 184 -15.87 -9.54 8.33
CA PRO A 184 -15.06 -10.00 7.21
C PRO A 184 -14.98 -11.53 7.19
N LYS A 185 -15.05 -12.12 5.99
CA LYS A 185 -14.85 -13.56 5.77
C LYS A 185 -13.58 -13.78 4.98
N ALA A 186 -12.82 -14.82 5.30
CA ALA A 186 -11.54 -15.08 4.66
C ALA A 186 -11.47 -16.49 4.07
N GLU A 187 -10.98 -16.59 2.85
CA GLU A 187 -10.58 -17.84 2.22
C GLU A 187 -9.07 -17.91 2.14
N THR A 188 -8.48 -19.03 2.54
CA THR A 188 -7.02 -19.22 2.51
C THR A 188 -6.66 -20.45 1.70
N LYS A 189 -5.69 -20.30 0.81
CA LYS A 189 -5.13 -21.40 0.03
C LYS A 189 -3.62 -21.46 0.23
N GLU A 190 -3.14 -22.61 0.68
CA GLU A 190 -1.71 -22.91 0.74
C GLU A 190 -1.20 -23.44 -0.60
N PHE A 191 0.04 -23.09 -0.94
CA PHE A 191 0.68 -23.54 -2.17
C PHE A 191 2.22 -23.49 -2.09
N PRO A 192 2.92 -24.33 -2.87
CA PRO A 192 4.36 -24.21 -3.03
C PRO A 192 4.68 -23.00 -3.92
N LEU A 193 5.41 -22.02 -3.41
CA LEU A 193 5.78 -20.82 -4.17
C LEU A 193 6.82 -21.16 -5.25
N ARG A 194 6.53 -20.80 -6.50
CA ARG A 194 7.43 -21.01 -7.65
C ARG A 194 7.61 -19.69 -8.41
N GLY A 195 8.76 -19.53 -9.07
CA GLY A 195 8.98 -18.42 -9.99
C GLY A 195 7.97 -18.41 -11.14
N GLY A 196 7.75 -17.24 -11.75
CA GLY A 196 6.79 -17.08 -12.84
C GLY A 196 5.36 -16.78 -12.38
N LYS A 197 4.40 -17.01 -13.29
CA LYS A 197 2.98 -16.71 -13.08
C LYS A 197 2.26 -17.89 -12.42
N GLN A 198 1.55 -17.62 -11.32
CA GLN A 198 0.68 -18.57 -10.63
C GLN A 198 -0.70 -17.95 -10.43
N GLU A 199 -1.76 -18.69 -10.79
CA GLU A 199 -3.14 -18.23 -10.68
C GLU A 199 -3.92 -19.03 -9.64
N PHE A 200 -4.76 -18.34 -8.87
CA PHE A 200 -5.58 -18.91 -7.82
C PHE A 200 -7.01 -18.43 -7.98
N GLU A 201 -7.96 -19.34 -7.83
CA GLU A 201 -9.38 -19.01 -7.67
C GLU A 201 -9.77 -19.24 -6.22
N LEU A 202 -10.30 -18.20 -5.58
CA LEU A 202 -10.81 -18.24 -4.22
C LEU A 202 -12.33 -18.04 -4.29
N PRO A 203 -13.14 -18.99 -3.78
CA PRO A 203 -14.59 -18.87 -3.83
C PRO A 203 -15.03 -17.68 -2.97
N ILE A 204 -16.12 -17.02 -3.34
CA ILE A 204 -16.72 -16.02 -2.45
C ILE A 204 -17.45 -16.77 -1.32
N PRO A 205 -17.16 -16.47 -0.04
CA PRO A 205 -17.80 -17.13 1.08
C PRO A 205 -19.33 -17.02 1.05
N ALA A 206 -20.00 -18.12 1.42
CA ALA A 206 -21.45 -18.12 1.59
C ALA A 206 -21.87 -17.15 2.72
N GLY A 207 -23.08 -16.59 2.61
CA GLY A 207 -23.64 -15.68 3.62
C GLY A 207 -23.00 -14.29 3.67
N LEU A 208 -22.37 -13.84 2.59
CA LEU A 208 -22.21 -12.41 2.32
C LEU A 208 -23.49 -11.88 1.64
N SER A 209 -23.86 -10.66 1.97
CA SER A 209 -25.03 -9.98 1.43
C SER A 209 -24.94 -9.85 -0.09
N ALA A 210 -26.09 -9.87 -0.77
CA ALA A 210 -26.14 -9.52 -2.18
C ALA A 210 -25.73 -8.04 -2.37
N GLY A 211 -24.98 -7.73 -3.42
CA GLY A 211 -24.50 -6.37 -3.70
C GLY A 211 -23.00 -6.31 -3.96
N GLN A 212 -22.41 -5.13 -3.74
CA GLN A 212 -20.97 -4.90 -3.92
C GLN A 212 -20.18 -5.51 -2.77
N ILE A 213 -19.30 -6.45 -3.09
CA ILE A 213 -18.35 -7.06 -2.14
C ILE A 213 -16.96 -6.54 -2.48
N GLU A 214 -16.26 -6.02 -1.48
CA GLU A 214 -14.84 -5.66 -1.57
C GLU A 214 -14.00 -6.88 -1.18
N ALA A 215 -12.90 -7.11 -1.88
CA ALA A 215 -11.98 -8.20 -1.59
C ALA A 215 -10.52 -7.71 -1.53
N ASP A 216 -9.76 -8.24 -0.58
CA ASP A 216 -8.31 -8.04 -0.45
C ASP A 216 -7.59 -9.38 -0.47
N ALA A 217 -6.51 -9.51 -1.24
CA ALA A 217 -5.68 -10.70 -1.25
C ALA A 217 -4.31 -10.45 -0.58
N VAL A 218 -3.89 -11.36 0.28
CA VAL A 218 -2.60 -11.27 0.99
C VAL A 218 -1.78 -12.51 0.69
N LEU A 219 -0.61 -12.32 0.08
CA LEU A 219 0.38 -13.38 -0.07
C LEU A 219 1.33 -13.36 1.14
N THR A 220 1.35 -14.48 1.87
CA THR A 220 2.33 -14.73 2.93
C THR A 220 3.29 -15.81 2.45
N THR A 221 4.58 -15.51 2.43
CA THR A 221 5.62 -16.46 1.99
C THR A 221 6.37 -17.03 3.18
N ALA A 222 6.64 -18.33 3.18
CA ALA A 222 7.52 -18.94 4.15
C ALA A 222 8.98 -18.70 3.72
N GLY A 223 9.67 -17.74 4.35
CA GLY A 223 11.09 -17.43 4.07
C GLY A 223 11.31 -16.17 3.24
N LYS A 224 12.59 -15.91 2.91
CA LYS A 224 13.02 -14.77 2.08
C LYS A 224 12.78 -15.09 0.60
N VAL A 225 12.17 -14.15 -0.12
CA VAL A 225 11.95 -14.17 -1.58
C VAL A 225 12.96 -13.24 -2.21
#